data_AF-A0A4D4LIG2-F1
#
_entry.id   AF-A0A4D4LIG2-F1
#
_cell.length_a   1.000
_cell.length_b   1.000
_cell.length_c   1.000
_cell.angle_alpha   90.00
_cell.angle_beta   90.00
_cell.angle_gamma   90.00
#
_symmetry.space_group_name_H-M   'P 1'
#
loop_
_entity.id
_entity.type
_entity.pdbx_description
1 polymer ?
#
loop_
_entity_poly.entity_id
_entity_poly.type
_entity_poly.pdbx_seq_one_letter_code
_entity_poly.pdbx_strand_id
1 'polypeptide(L)'
;MTLSPHLPDKLTISLWDFSWYTRTGPDEPFADLDRAFEDAVARGYNTVRVCAMPFLLFGSRLDTTKLRPSALGGAYGQRMRWYDLGGGGEIDGRAWLRELFEAALRHDCFVILSSWEYQQSPSFGEDRAWFDALMAVDPERRAEALADALADLIDFLVIHGLDDRIAFTELHNEVQGSRLTEGLDGEDKVVALRPRLERGLARFKERHPNRPVTVNYAKVPVGSLRGVPREVDVAVFHPYVHGVLDELLTTFAIRDRDRPFPRRRSAGSCCAPAPPIWPTGPLHPAIAGGWRPPRSAPGRSTSTTGATPTAGTPGCTTATPCTGWRWSSGW
;
A
#
# COMPACT_ATOMS: atom_id res chain seq x y z
N MET A 1 -1.87 -19.21 21.34
CA MET A 1 -2.19 -17.78 21.45
C MET A 1 -3.41 -17.56 20.58
N THR A 2 -4.59 -17.51 21.19
CA THR A 2 -5.81 -17.07 20.51
C THR A 2 -5.72 -15.55 20.38
N LEU A 3 -6.09 -15.02 19.22
CA LEU A 3 -6.34 -13.58 19.07
C LEU A 3 -7.39 -13.13 20.11
N SER A 4 -7.50 -11.82 20.34
CA SER A 4 -8.36 -11.26 21.38
C SER A 4 -9.78 -11.87 21.36
N PRO A 5 -10.40 -12.18 22.52
CA PRO A 5 -11.63 -12.99 22.59
C PRO A 5 -12.85 -12.41 21.85
N HIS A 6 -12.81 -11.12 21.52
CA HIS A 6 -13.88 -10.42 20.81
C HIS A 6 -13.88 -10.70 19.29
N LEU A 7 -12.84 -11.35 18.77
CA LEU A 7 -12.72 -11.65 17.34
C LEU A 7 -13.34 -13.00 16.99
N PRO A 8 -13.91 -13.13 15.77
CA PRO A 8 -14.39 -14.41 15.28
C PRO A 8 -13.21 -15.35 15.00
N ASP A 9 -13.50 -16.65 14.96
CA ASP A 9 -12.51 -17.70 14.67
C ASP A 9 -11.81 -17.51 13.31
N LYS A 10 -12.45 -16.81 12.36
CA LYS A 10 -11.93 -16.56 11.02
C LYS A 10 -12.25 -15.14 10.55
N LEU A 11 -11.23 -14.46 10.04
CA LEU A 11 -11.36 -13.17 9.35
C LEU A 11 -11.43 -13.39 7.83
N THR A 12 -12.44 -12.84 7.17
CA THR A 12 -12.54 -12.69 5.71
C THR A 12 -12.25 -11.23 5.36
N ILE A 13 -11.05 -10.99 4.82
CA ILE A 13 -10.46 -9.66 4.76
C ILE A 13 -10.60 -9.04 3.36
N SER A 14 -11.08 -7.81 3.28
CA SER A 14 -10.98 -6.94 2.10
C SER A 14 -9.93 -5.84 2.32
N LEU A 15 -9.03 -5.64 1.36
CA LEU A 15 -8.05 -4.54 1.41
C LEU A 15 -8.67 -3.28 0.82
N TRP A 16 -8.83 -2.26 1.65
CA TRP A 16 -9.28 -0.92 1.26
C TRP A 16 -8.16 0.10 1.19
N ASP A 17 -6.98 -0.22 1.75
CA ASP A 17 -5.76 0.59 1.71
C ASP A 17 -6.01 2.07 2.06
N PHE A 18 -5.55 3.00 1.24
CA PHE A 18 -5.79 4.43 1.38
C PHE A 18 -7.06 4.89 0.66
N SER A 19 -7.68 4.02 -0.16
CA SER A 19 -8.85 4.35 -0.97
C SER A 19 -10.03 4.87 -0.14
N TRP A 20 -10.18 4.41 1.11
CA TRP A 20 -11.28 4.84 1.99
C TRP A 20 -11.25 6.33 2.38
N TYR A 21 -10.08 6.97 2.34
CA TYR A 21 -9.96 8.41 2.53
C TYR A 21 -9.66 9.15 1.24
N THR A 22 -9.12 8.51 0.21
CA THR A 22 -8.77 9.19 -1.04
C THR A 22 -9.88 9.23 -2.08
N ARG A 23 -10.88 8.34 -1.99
CA ARG A 23 -12.00 8.22 -2.94
C ARG A 23 -13.34 8.53 -2.28
N THR A 24 -13.46 9.76 -1.78
CA THR A 24 -14.57 10.26 -0.95
C THR A 24 -15.41 11.33 -1.65
N GLY A 25 -15.07 11.71 -2.88
CA GLY A 25 -15.85 12.67 -3.67
C GLY A 25 -17.22 12.11 -4.06
N PRO A 26 -18.13 12.96 -4.59
CA PRO A 26 -19.44 12.51 -5.06
C PRO A 26 -19.33 11.30 -6.00
N ASP A 27 -20.19 10.31 -5.79
CA ASP A 27 -20.24 9.04 -6.53
C ASP A 27 -18.99 8.15 -6.42
N GLU A 28 -18.00 8.51 -5.60
CA GLU A 28 -16.86 7.63 -5.31
C GLU A 28 -17.21 6.55 -4.27
N PRO A 29 -16.51 5.39 -4.28
CA PRO A 29 -16.92 4.22 -3.50
C PRO A 29 -16.96 4.42 -1.98
N PHE A 30 -16.26 5.43 -1.46
CA PHE A 30 -16.19 5.71 -0.04
C PHE A 30 -16.78 7.09 0.31
N ALA A 31 -17.59 7.70 -0.56
CA ALA A 31 -18.39 8.86 -0.16
C ALA A 31 -19.40 8.53 0.97
N ASP A 32 -19.81 7.26 1.04
CA ASP A 32 -20.69 6.70 2.06
C ASP A 32 -20.06 5.44 2.64
N LEU A 33 -19.53 5.54 3.85
CA LEU A 33 -18.84 4.43 4.52
C LEU A 33 -19.82 3.33 4.95
N ASP A 34 -21.06 3.67 5.32
CA ASP A 34 -22.07 2.67 5.68
C ASP A 34 -22.38 1.79 4.48
N ARG A 35 -22.65 2.40 3.32
CA ARG A 35 -22.87 1.65 2.09
C ARG A 35 -21.64 0.80 1.72
N ALA A 36 -20.43 1.32 1.89
CA ALA A 36 -19.21 0.56 1.60
C ALA A 36 -19.07 -0.69 2.50
N PHE A 37 -19.44 -0.58 3.78
CA PHE A 37 -19.46 -1.73 4.69
C PHE A 37 -20.61 -2.69 4.38
N GLU A 38 -21.82 -2.21 4.09
CA GLU A 38 -22.94 -3.03 3.63
C GLU A 38 -22.53 -3.88 2.43
N ASP A 39 -21.89 -3.26 1.43
CA ASP A 39 -21.39 -3.93 0.24
C ASP A 39 -20.30 -4.98 0.57
N ALA A 40 -19.38 -4.67 1.48
CA ALA A 40 -18.34 -5.62 1.90
C ALA A 40 -18.93 -6.84 2.61
N VAL A 41 -19.85 -6.62 3.55
CA VAL A 41 -20.53 -7.70 4.29
C VAL A 41 -21.39 -8.55 3.36
N ALA A 42 -22.13 -7.94 2.43
CA ALA A 42 -22.92 -8.65 1.42
C ALA A 42 -22.06 -9.57 0.53
N ARG A 43 -20.77 -9.26 0.37
CA ARG A 43 -19.78 -10.09 -0.36
C ARG A 43 -19.07 -11.12 0.51
N GLY A 44 -19.43 -11.22 1.79
CA GLY A 44 -18.90 -12.19 2.75
C GLY A 44 -17.62 -11.75 3.46
N TYR A 45 -17.26 -10.46 3.42
CA TYR A 45 -16.16 -9.92 4.22
C TYR A 45 -16.65 -9.51 5.61
N ASN A 46 -15.96 -9.93 6.66
CA ASN A 46 -16.19 -9.49 8.03
C ASN A 46 -15.04 -8.63 8.57
N THR A 47 -14.06 -8.30 7.72
CA THR A 47 -12.91 -7.49 8.11
C THR A 47 -12.41 -6.65 6.94
N VAL A 48 -12.03 -5.41 7.21
CA VAL A 48 -11.34 -4.53 6.26
C VAL A 48 -9.93 -4.20 6.73
N ARG A 49 -8.97 -4.12 5.81
CA ARG A 49 -7.59 -3.67 6.07
C ARG A 49 -7.38 -2.31 5.44
N VAL A 50 -6.95 -1.33 6.24
CA VAL A 50 -6.85 0.08 5.82
C VAL A 50 -5.48 0.67 6.14
N CYS A 51 -5.07 1.65 5.34
CA CYS A 51 -4.12 2.65 5.78
C CYS A 51 -4.87 3.61 6.71
N ALA A 52 -4.53 3.60 7.99
CA ALA A 52 -5.21 4.41 9.00
C ALA A 52 -4.63 5.84 9.13
N MET A 53 -3.61 6.17 8.31
CA MET A 53 -2.87 7.43 8.36
C MET A 53 -2.38 7.82 9.77
N PRO A 54 -1.84 6.87 10.58
CA PRO A 54 -1.57 7.13 11.98
C PRO A 54 -0.63 8.32 12.20
N PHE A 55 0.48 8.41 11.45
CA PHE A 55 1.41 9.50 11.59
C PHE A 55 0.80 10.82 11.15
N LEU A 56 0.08 10.90 10.02
CA LEU A 56 -0.62 12.14 9.64
C LEU A 56 -1.56 12.62 10.74
N LEU A 57 -2.45 11.74 11.21
CA LEU A 57 -3.52 12.12 12.12
C LEU A 57 -3.03 12.37 13.55
N PHE A 58 -1.98 11.69 14.01
CA PHE A 58 -1.56 11.70 15.42
C PHE A 58 -0.08 12.08 15.64
N GLY A 59 0.81 11.85 14.68
CA GLY A 59 2.25 12.12 14.81
C GLY A 59 2.78 13.39 14.15
N SER A 60 2.11 13.90 13.11
CA SER A 60 2.65 14.92 12.20
C SER A 60 2.47 16.36 12.71
N ARG A 61 1.50 16.57 13.62
CA ARG A 61 1.03 17.88 14.10
C ARG A 61 0.44 18.80 13.01
N LEU A 62 0.19 18.27 11.82
CA LEU A 62 -0.51 19.02 10.77
C LEU A 62 -2.00 19.16 11.13
N ASP A 63 -2.61 20.24 10.66
CA ASP A 63 -4.07 20.38 10.72
C ASP A 63 -4.70 19.40 9.73
N THR A 64 -5.52 18.50 10.25
CA THR A 64 -6.19 17.44 9.49
C THR A 64 -7.70 17.64 9.47
N THR A 65 -8.21 18.79 9.91
CA THR A 65 -9.66 19.10 9.92
C THR A 65 -10.23 19.33 8.51
N LYS A 66 -9.36 19.60 7.53
CA LYS A 66 -9.71 19.80 6.12
C LYS A 66 -8.72 19.12 5.18
N LEU A 67 -8.60 17.80 5.30
CA LEU A 67 -7.77 17.01 4.40
C LEU A 67 -8.42 16.94 3.02
N ARG A 68 -7.64 17.27 2.00
CA ARG A 68 -8.02 17.17 0.58
C ARG A 68 -7.09 16.23 -0.15
N PRO A 69 -7.40 14.93 -0.20
CA PRO A 69 -6.63 13.99 -1.00
C PRO A 69 -6.69 14.36 -2.48
N SER A 70 -5.52 14.43 -3.10
CA SER A 70 -5.36 14.76 -4.51
C SER A 70 -4.97 13.52 -5.32
N ALA A 71 -5.37 13.49 -6.59
CA ALA A 71 -4.76 12.58 -7.55
C ALA A 71 -3.23 12.74 -7.57
N LEU A 72 -2.53 11.72 -8.10
CA LEU A 72 -1.06 11.73 -8.18
C LEU A 72 -0.48 12.78 -9.18
N GLY A 73 -1.34 13.61 -9.77
CA GLY A 73 -1.02 14.70 -10.68
C GLY A 73 -1.49 14.45 -12.13
N GLY A 74 -2.26 15.39 -12.69
CA GLY A 74 -2.80 15.28 -14.05
C GLY A 74 -3.60 13.99 -14.26
N ALA A 75 -3.46 13.36 -15.44
CA ALA A 75 -4.09 12.08 -15.75
C ALA A 75 -3.32 10.85 -15.22
N TYR A 76 -2.26 11.04 -14.41
CA TYR A 76 -1.42 9.96 -13.94
C TYR A 76 -2.13 9.15 -12.83
N GLY A 77 -2.11 7.82 -12.96
CA GLY A 77 -2.79 6.89 -12.04
C GLY A 77 -4.28 6.68 -12.33
N GLN A 78 -4.90 7.54 -13.13
CA GLN A 78 -6.33 7.44 -13.46
C GLN A 78 -6.65 6.14 -14.21
N ARG A 79 -7.83 5.59 -13.93
CA ARG A 79 -8.32 4.27 -14.39
C ARG A 79 -7.47 3.08 -13.91
N MET A 80 -6.62 3.28 -12.90
CA MET A 80 -5.95 2.19 -12.19
C MET A 80 -6.61 1.98 -10.84
N ARG A 81 -6.79 0.71 -10.45
CA ARG A 81 -7.55 0.28 -9.26
C ARG A 81 -7.50 1.22 -8.05
N TRP A 82 -6.30 1.56 -7.58
CA TRP A 82 -6.08 2.34 -6.34
C TRP A 82 -5.82 3.83 -6.57
N TYR A 83 -5.59 4.25 -7.81
CA TYR A 83 -5.14 5.61 -8.15
C TYR A 83 -6.15 6.38 -9.02
N ASP A 84 -7.32 5.78 -9.25
CA ASP A 84 -8.46 6.35 -9.95
C ASP A 84 -9.28 7.24 -9.00
N LEU A 85 -8.72 8.41 -8.71
CA LEU A 85 -9.31 9.42 -7.84
C LEU A 85 -9.99 10.48 -8.71
N GLY A 86 -11.30 10.67 -8.55
CA GLY A 86 -12.04 11.77 -9.16
C GLY A 86 -11.59 13.14 -8.64
N GLY A 87 -11.07 13.16 -7.41
CA GLY A 87 -10.63 14.37 -6.70
C GLY A 87 -11.79 15.15 -6.09
N GLY A 88 -11.46 16.05 -5.15
CA GLY A 88 -12.42 17.03 -4.62
C GLY A 88 -13.17 16.64 -3.35
N GLY A 89 -12.91 15.45 -2.77
CA GLY A 89 -13.36 15.14 -1.41
C GLY A 89 -12.56 15.92 -0.36
N GLU A 90 -13.24 16.61 0.54
CA GLU A 90 -12.66 17.18 1.76
C GLU A 90 -13.19 16.39 2.95
N ILE A 91 -12.30 15.95 3.82
CA ILE A 91 -12.64 15.21 5.05
C ILE A 91 -11.98 15.87 6.27
N ASP A 92 -12.66 15.83 7.42
CA ASP A 92 -11.98 15.95 8.70
C ASP A 92 -11.37 14.58 9.01
N GLY A 93 -10.04 14.48 9.02
CA GLY A 93 -9.34 13.20 9.07
C GLY A 93 -9.66 12.36 10.30
N ARG A 94 -9.74 12.96 11.49
CA ARG A 94 -10.04 12.21 12.73
C ARG A 94 -11.53 11.92 12.85
N ALA A 95 -12.40 12.84 12.44
CA ALA A 95 -13.83 12.56 12.38
C ALA A 95 -14.13 11.44 11.36
N TRP A 96 -13.51 11.47 10.17
CA TRP A 96 -13.67 10.45 9.14
C TRP A 96 -13.17 9.08 9.59
N LEU A 97 -12.04 9.03 10.32
CA LEU A 97 -11.58 7.79 10.98
C LEU A 97 -12.61 7.27 12.00
N ARG A 98 -13.23 8.15 12.78
CA ARG A 98 -14.29 7.76 13.70
C ARG A 98 -15.50 7.21 12.94
N GLU A 99 -15.97 7.89 11.88
CA GLU A 99 -17.08 7.43 11.04
C GLU A 99 -16.81 6.04 10.42
N LEU A 100 -15.56 5.75 10.00
CA LEU A 100 -15.15 4.41 9.54
C LEU A 100 -15.40 3.35 10.61
N PHE A 101 -15.04 3.63 11.86
CA PHE A 101 -15.19 2.69 12.97
C PHE A 101 -16.63 2.58 13.46
N GLU A 102 -17.39 3.67 13.45
CA GLU A 102 -18.82 3.63 13.75
C GLU A 102 -19.59 2.83 12.70
N ALA A 103 -19.26 2.97 11.42
CA ALA A 103 -19.82 2.14 10.35
C ALA A 103 -19.41 0.66 10.51
N ALA A 104 -18.14 0.38 10.82
CA ALA A 104 -17.68 -0.97 11.12
C ALA A 104 -18.49 -1.61 12.27
N LEU A 105 -18.79 -0.83 13.32
CA LEU A 105 -19.64 -1.26 14.43
C LEU A 105 -21.08 -1.58 14.00
N ARG A 106 -21.72 -0.70 13.20
CA ARG A 106 -23.08 -0.92 12.69
C ARG A 106 -23.20 -2.20 11.85
N HIS A 107 -22.14 -2.58 11.16
CA HIS A 107 -22.10 -3.72 10.25
C HIS A 107 -21.41 -4.98 10.82
N ASP A 108 -21.08 -4.99 12.12
CA ASP A 108 -20.32 -6.06 12.79
C ASP A 108 -19.06 -6.49 12.02
N CYS A 109 -18.33 -5.50 11.50
CA CYS A 109 -17.11 -5.66 10.75
C CYS A 109 -15.91 -5.22 11.59
N PHE A 110 -14.77 -5.89 11.41
CA PHE A 110 -13.52 -5.55 12.09
C PHE A 110 -12.57 -4.77 11.18
N VAL A 111 -11.65 -4.03 11.78
CA VAL A 111 -10.67 -3.20 11.07
C VAL A 111 -9.25 -3.63 11.45
N ILE A 112 -8.43 -3.93 10.44
CA ILE A 112 -6.99 -4.07 10.58
C ILE A 112 -6.37 -2.70 10.29
N LEU A 113 -5.76 -2.12 11.32
CA LEU A 113 -5.05 -0.85 11.23
C LEU A 113 -3.67 -1.09 10.61
N SER A 114 -3.29 -0.32 9.60
CA SER A 114 -1.95 -0.38 9.01
C SER A 114 -1.53 1.01 8.50
N SER A 115 -0.28 1.13 8.06
CA SER A 115 0.28 2.39 7.53
C SER A 115 0.99 2.16 6.20
N TRP A 116 0.77 3.07 5.25
CA TRP A 116 1.48 3.18 3.98
C TRP A 116 2.27 4.50 3.90
N GLU A 117 2.49 5.15 5.04
CA GLU A 117 2.99 6.52 5.11
C GLU A 117 4.46 6.65 4.72
N TYR A 118 5.29 5.64 5.00
CA TYR A 118 6.64 5.54 4.43
C TYR A 118 6.66 4.87 3.05
N GLN A 119 5.53 4.84 2.35
CA GLN A 119 5.37 4.41 0.96
C GLN A 119 4.52 5.40 0.14
N GLN A 120 3.27 5.05 -0.21
CA GLN A 120 2.46 5.80 -1.18
C GLN A 120 1.63 6.92 -0.57
N SER A 121 1.17 6.79 0.68
CA SER A 121 0.12 7.67 1.24
C SER A 121 0.41 9.18 1.14
N PRO A 122 1.63 9.69 1.40
CA PRO A 122 1.91 11.13 1.30
C PRO A 122 1.79 11.67 -0.12
N SER A 123 1.83 10.79 -1.13
CA SER A 123 1.64 11.15 -2.53
C SER A 123 0.21 11.56 -2.86
N PHE A 124 -0.73 11.43 -1.92
CA PHE A 124 -2.10 11.95 -2.06
C PHE A 124 -2.30 13.28 -1.34
N GLY A 125 -1.28 13.82 -0.65
CA GLY A 125 -1.38 15.17 -0.09
C GLY A 125 -1.52 16.22 -1.19
N GLU A 126 -2.30 17.27 -0.94
CA GLU A 126 -2.40 18.44 -1.84
C GLU A 126 -1.02 19.12 -1.97
N ASP A 127 -0.30 19.23 -0.85
CA ASP A 127 1.03 19.82 -0.74
C ASP A 127 2.06 18.90 -0.05
N ARG A 128 3.29 19.42 0.09
CA ARG A 128 4.46 18.72 0.61
C ARG A 128 4.46 18.45 2.11
N ALA A 129 3.59 19.08 2.88
CA ALA A 129 3.71 19.13 4.33
C ALA A 129 3.72 17.74 4.96
N TRP A 130 2.84 16.83 4.51
CA TRP A 130 2.79 15.45 5.01
C TRP A 130 4.09 14.69 4.70
N PHE A 131 4.56 14.76 3.46
CA PHE A 131 5.81 14.10 3.05
C PHE A 131 7.01 14.66 3.82
N ASP A 132 7.13 15.99 3.91
CA ASP A 132 8.26 16.64 4.59
C ASP A 132 8.23 16.34 6.10
N ALA A 133 7.06 16.30 6.74
CA ALA A 133 6.91 15.91 8.15
C ALA A 133 7.36 14.46 8.41
N LEU A 134 7.02 13.52 7.53
CA LEU A 134 7.50 12.13 7.63
C LEU A 134 9.01 12.02 7.42
N MET A 135 9.56 12.76 6.46
CA MET A 135 11.00 12.73 6.15
C MET A 135 11.85 13.42 7.21
N ALA A 136 11.27 14.34 8.01
CA ALA A 136 11.93 14.93 9.16
C ALA A 136 12.17 13.91 10.30
N VAL A 137 11.45 12.78 10.31
CA VAL A 137 11.72 11.69 11.26
C VAL A 137 12.97 10.93 10.83
N ASP A 138 13.96 10.91 11.73
CA ASP A 138 15.20 10.14 11.57
C ASP A 138 14.87 8.69 11.14
N PRO A 139 15.45 8.18 10.04
CA PRO A 139 15.28 6.80 9.59
C PRO A 139 15.41 5.73 10.68
N GLU A 140 16.28 5.93 11.67
CA GLU A 140 16.45 5.00 12.81
C GLU A 140 15.24 4.95 13.74
N ARG A 141 14.42 6.01 13.75
CA ARG A 141 13.31 6.22 14.70
C ARG A 141 11.93 6.03 14.09
N ARG A 142 11.82 5.79 12.77
CA ARG A 142 10.55 5.74 12.04
C ARG A 142 9.59 4.66 12.54
N ALA A 143 10.10 3.49 12.90
CA ALA A 143 9.27 2.41 13.44
C ALA A 143 8.66 2.79 14.80
N GLU A 144 9.43 3.47 15.65
CA GLU A 144 8.98 3.95 16.96
C GLU A 144 7.98 5.12 16.80
N ALA A 145 8.21 6.03 15.86
CA ALA A 145 7.27 7.11 15.55
C ALA A 145 5.91 6.60 15.05
N LEU A 146 5.90 5.56 14.21
CA LEU A 146 4.66 4.89 13.81
C LEU A 146 3.98 4.20 14.98
N ALA A 147 4.75 3.56 15.86
CA ALA A 147 4.22 2.89 17.05
C ALA A 147 3.53 3.88 17.99
N ASP A 148 4.15 5.03 18.27
CA ASP A 148 3.54 6.10 19.06
C ASP A 148 2.26 6.62 18.42
N ALA A 149 2.29 6.90 17.12
CA ALA A 149 1.13 7.43 16.40
C ALA A 149 -0.04 6.43 16.29
N LEU A 150 0.25 5.13 16.14
CA LEU A 150 -0.76 4.06 16.18
C LEU A 150 -1.32 3.87 17.59
N ALA A 151 -0.49 4.00 18.63
CA ALA A 151 -0.96 3.94 20.01
C ALA A 151 -1.89 5.12 20.33
N ASP A 152 -1.57 6.33 19.87
CA ASP A 152 -2.44 7.51 19.99
C ASP A 152 -3.76 7.33 19.23
N LEU A 153 -3.71 6.70 18.05
CA LEU A 153 -4.91 6.35 17.29
C LEU A 153 -5.81 5.39 18.07
N ILE A 154 -5.24 4.35 18.69
CA ILE A 154 -6.01 3.41 19.52
C ILE A 154 -6.61 4.13 20.72
N ASP A 155 -5.84 4.98 21.41
CA ASP A 155 -6.35 5.75 22.55
C ASP A 155 -7.53 6.63 22.14
N PHE A 156 -7.47 7.24 20.95
CA PHE A 156 -8.58 7.97 20.36
C PHE A 156 -9.82 7.08 20.16
N LEU A 157 -9.67 5.88 19.62
CA LEU A 157 -10.79 4.94 19.45
C LEU A 157 -11.34 4.42 20.79
N VAL A 158 -10.49 4.21 21.80
CA VAL A 158 -10.89 3.83 23.16
C VAL A 158 -11.76 4.93 23.79
N ILE A 159 -11.37 6.20 23.66
CA ILE A 159 -12.16 7.34 24.14
C ILE A 159 -13.55 7.37 23.51
N HIS A 160 -13.67 6.92 22.27
CA HIS A 160 -14.94 6.83 21.55
C HIS A 160 -15.68 5.48 21.72
N GLY A 161 -15.10 4.52 22.45
CA GLY A 161 -15.70 3.19 22.66
C GLY A 161 -15.78 2.35 21.38
N LEU A 162 -14.83 2.52 20.47
CA LEU A 162 -14.79 1.88 19.14
C LEU A 162 -13.61 0.92 18.97
N ASP A 163 -12.76 0.79 19.99
CA ASP A 163 -11.55 -0.01 19.96
C ASP A 163 -11.79 -1.53 19.90
N ASP A 164 -13.00 -1.98 20.22
CA ASP A 164 -13.41 -3.38 20.09
C ASP A 164 -13.55 -3.83 18.62
N ARG A 165 -13.63 -2.89 17.68
CA ARG A 165 -13.63 -3.18 16.24
C ARG A 165 -12.24 -3.41 15.67
N ILE A 166 -11.18 -3.21 16.45
CA ILE A 166 -9.81 -3.44 15.99
C ILE A 166 -9.51 -4.95 16.01
N ALA A 167 -9.17 -5.51 14.84
CA ALA A 167 -8.69 -6.88 14.73
C ALA A 167 -7.23 -7.01 15.21
N PHE A 168 -6.34 -6.24 14.60
CA PHE A 168 -4.94 -6.11 15.02
C PHE A 168 -4.32 -4.88 14.35
N THR A 169 -3.12 -4.51 14.79
CA THR A 169 -2.37 -3.36 14.28
C THR A 169 -1.11 -3.79 13.54
N GLU A 170 -0.89 -3.27 12.34
CA GLU A 170 0.37 -3.37 11.62
C GLU A 170 1.11 -2.04 11.75
N LEU A 171 2.37 -2.05 12.21
CA LEU A 171 3.15 -0.81 12.25
C LEU A 171 3.26 -0.18 10.86
N HIS A 172 3.51 -1.01 9.84
CA HIS A 172 3.62 -0.55 8.47
C HIS A 172 3.46 -1.69 7.45
N ASN A 173 2.91 -1.35 6.29
CA ASN A 173 2.77 -2.19 5.11
C ASN A 173 4.14 -2.46 4.45
N GLU A 174 4.38 -3.69 3.99
CA GLU A 174 5.54 -4.05 3.16
C GLU A 174 6.88 -3.42 3.61
N VAL A 175 7.23 -3.64 4.87
CA VAL A 175 8.30 -2.91 5.57
C VAL A 175 9.64 -2.88 4.82
N GLN A 176 9.99 -3.97 4.13
CA GLN A 176 11.23 -4.10 3.36
C GLN A 176 11.23 -3.33 2.03
N GLY A 177 10.05 -2.97 1.52
CA GLY A 177 9.86 -2.19 0.29
C GLY A 177 9.52 -0.73 0.55
N SER A 178 9.81 -0.23 1.76
CA SER A 178 9.43 1.10 2.23
C SER A 178 10.67 1.94 2.60
N ARG A 179 10.42 3.22 2.90
CA ARG A 179 11.45 4.12 3.42
C ARG A 179 11.91 3.79 4.85
N LEU A 180 11.32 2.78 5.51
CA LEU A 180 11.86 2.27 6.79
C LEU A 180 13.27 1.68 6.63
N THR A 181 13.65 1.27 5.42
CA THR A 181 14.96 0.71 5.11
C THR A 181 16.05 1.74 4.83
N GLU A 182 15.71 3.04 4.82
CA GLU A 182 16.69 4.10 4.55
C GLU A 182 17.81 4.10 5.60
N GLY A 183 19.05 4.24 5.13
CA GLY A 183 20.24 4.20 5.98
C GLY A 183 20.63 2.81 6.51
N LEU A 184 19.96 1.73 6.08
CA LEU A 184 20.38 0.37 6.43
C LEU A 184 21.43 -0.18 5.47
N ASP A 185 22.50 -0.72 6.04
CA ASP A 185 23.51 -1.50 5.33
C ASP A 185 23.04 -2.95 5.06
N GLY A 186 23.73 -3.63 4.15
CA GLY A 186 23.47 -5.03 3.82
C GLY A 186 22.44 -5.27 2.71
N GLU A 187 22.59 -6.41 2.04
CA GLU A 187 21.74 -6.81 0.90
C GLU A 187 20.35 -7.30 1.35
N ASP A 188 20.29 -8.03 2.47
CA ASP A 188 19.04 -8.57 3.03
C ASP A 188 18.32 -7.54 3.90
N LYS A 189 17.49 -6.72 3.25
CA LYS A 189 16.71 -5.67 3.92
C LYS A 189 15.72 -6.18 4.96
N VAL A 190 15.26 -7.43 4.87
CA VAL A 190 14.37 -8.01 5.88
C VAL A 190 15.13 -8.21 7.20
N VAL A 191 16.36 -8.72 7.11
CA VAL A 191 17.21 -8.96 8.30
C VAL A 191 17.79 -7.67 8.84
N ALA A 192 18.29 -6.79 7.99
CA ALA A 192 18.86 -5.51 8.42
C ALA A 192 17.83 -4.63 9.15
N LEU A 193 16.56 -4.69 8.74
CA LEU A 193 15.50 -3.86 9.32
C LEU A 193 14.98 -4.38 10.68
N ARG A 194 15.20 -5.66 10.99
CA ARG A 194 14.65 -6.34 12.18
C ARG A 194 14.86 -5.56 13.49
N PRO A 195 16.07 -5.08 13.85
CA PRO A 195 16.27 -4.40 15.12
C PRO A 195 15.45 -3.11 15.27
N ARG A 196 15.20 -2.39 14.16
CA ARG A 196 14.35 -1.18 14.18
C ARG A 196 12.88 -1.54 14.41
N LEU A 197 12.40 -2.63 13.78
CA LEU A 197 11.02 -3.10 13.95
C LEU A 197 10.78 -3.65 15.36
N GLU A 198 11.74 -4.38 15.94
CA GLU A 198 11.66 -4.86 17.32
C GLU A 198 11.50 -3.71 18.31
N ARG A 199 12.24 -2.60 18.14
CA ARG A 199 12.03 -1.38 18.94
C ARG A 199 10.64 -0.78 18.76
N GLY A 200 10.15 -0.68 17.52
CA GLY A 200 8.80 -0.18 17.25
C GLY A 200 7.70 -1.03 17.89
N LEU A 201 7.83 -2.37 17.80
CA LEU A 201 6.87 -3.31 18.39
C LEU A 201 6.90 -3.23 19.92
N ALA A 202 8.09 -3.20 20.52
CA ALA A 202 8.25 -3.02 21.95
C ALA A 202 7.62 -1.71 22.41
N ARG A 203 7.90 -0.61 21.69
CA ARG A 203 7.34 0.71 21.97
C ARG A 203 5.81 0.74 21.91
N PHE A 204 5.20 0.08 20.94
CA PHE A 204 3.75 -0.05 20.88
C PHE A 204 3.20 -0.82 22.09
N LYS A 205 3.85 -1.95 22.43
CA LYS A 205 3.44 -2.82 23.55
C LYS A 205 3.63 -2.18 24.93
N GLU A 206 4.48 -1.17 25.08
CA GLU A 206 4.57 -0.36 26.32
C GLU A 206 3.23 0.31 26.66
N ARG A 207 2.47 0.74 25.64
CA ARG A 207 1.19 1.44 25.80
C ARG A 207 -0.01 0.51 25.68
N HIS A 208 0.08 -0.47 24.78
CA HIS A 208 -1.01 -1.39 24.46
C HIS A 208 -0.57 -2.86 24.57
N PRO A 209 -0.18 -3.35 25.77
CA PRO A 209 0.45 -4.67 25.94
C PRO A 209 -0.46 -5.84 25.56
N ASN A 210 -1.78 -5.63 25.60
CA ASN A 210 -2.78 -6.67 25.30
C ASN A 210 -3.35 -6.58 23.88
N ARG A 211 -2.87 -5.65 23.05
CA ARG A 211 -3.34 -5.47 21.66
C ARG A 211 -2.43 -6.23 20.69
N PRO A 212 -2.98 -7.10 19.83
CA PRO A 212 -2.18 -7.76 18.81
C PRO A 212 -1.54 -6.75 17.85
N VAL A 213 -0.22 -6.86 17.68
CA VAL A 213 0.56 -6.00 16.79
C VAL A 213 1.53 -6.79 15.93
N THR A 214 1.79 -6.29 14.73
CA THR A 214 2.68 -6.92 13.76
C THR A 214 3.32 -5.92 12.78
N VAL A 215 4.07 -6.44 11.82
CA VAL A 215 4.57 -5.78 10.63
C VAL A 215 4.19 -6.62 9.40
N ASN A 216 4.06 -5.99 8.25
CA ASN A 216 3.64 -6.66 7.02
C ASN A 216 4.78 -6.74 6.00
N TYR A 217 4.85 -7.83 5.23
CA TYR A 217 5.88 -8.04 4.20
C TYR A 217 5.27 -8.28 2.80
N ALA A 218 5.87 -7.64 1.78
CA ALA A 218 5.47 -7.72 0.36
C ALA A 218 5.51 -9.11 -0.29
N LYS A 219 6.11 -10.09 0.38
CA LYS A 219 6.18 -11.50 0.00
C LYS A 219 6.57 -12.31 1.23
N VAL A 220 6.39 -13.63 1.16
CA VAL A 220 7.01 -14.53 2.15
C VAL A 220 8.54 -14.41 2.02
N PRO A 221 9.27 -13.97 3.06
CA PRO A 221 10.71 -13.74 2.96
C PRO A 221 11.48 -15.06 3.10
N VAL A 222 11.30 -15.97 2.13
CA VAL A 222 11.99 -17.27 2.09
C VAL A 222 13.50 -17.03 2.10
N GLY A 223 14.21 -17.73 3.00
CA GLY A 223 15.65 -17.51 3.25
C GLY A 223 15.96 -16.37 4.24
N SER A 224 15.00 -15.48 4.51
CA SER A 224 15.16 -14.31 5.38
C SER A 224 14.16 -14.26 6.55
N LEU A 225 13.47 -15.36 6.84
CA LEU A 225 12.53 -15.47 7.98
C LEU A 225 13.18 -15.13 9.33
N ARG A 226 14.50 -15.30 9.47
CA ARG A 226 15.26 -14.87 10.66
C ARG A 226 15.21 -13.35 10.90
N GLY A 227 14.82 -12.57 9.89
CA GLY A 227 14.62 -11.13 9.96
C GLY A 227 13.19 -10.71 10.33
N VAL A 228 12.26 -11.65 10.49
CA VAL A 228 10.94 -11.36 11.06
C VAL A 228 11.09 -11.20 12.58
N PRO A 229 10.63 -10.09 13.19
CA PRO A 229 10.65 -9.92 14.65
C PRO A 229 9.92 -11.07 15.35
N ARG A 230 10.43 -11.50 16.49
CA ARG A 230 9.85 -12.64 17.23
C ARG A 230 8.59 -12.23 18.01
N GLU A 231 8.45 -10.94 18.26
CA GLU A 231 7.46 -10.32 19.11
C GLU A 231 6.17 -9.97 18.36
N VAL A 232 6.08 -10.27 17.05
CA VAL A 232 4.82 -10.12 16.30
C VAL A 232 3.78 -11.11 16.78
N ASP A 233 2.54 -10.65 16.94
CA ASP A 233 1.44 -11.50 17.40
C ASP A 233 0.73 -12.20 16.22
N VAL A 234 0.90 -11.68 15.00
CA VAL A 234 0.27 -12.16 13.77
C VAL A 234 1.30 -12.16 12.64
N ALA A 235 1.35 -13.17 11.79
CA ALA A 235 2.23 -13.16 10.62
C ALA A 235 1.46 -12.67 9.38
N VAL A 236 1.92 -11.58 8.74
CA VAL A 236 1.26 -11.00 7.56
C VAL A 236 2.22 -10.90 6.37
N PHE A 237 1.91 -11.64 5.31
CA PHE A 237 2.68 -11.72 4.08
C PHE A 237 1.77 -11.52 2.86
N HIS A 238 2.30 -10.95 1.76
CA HIS A 238 1.58 -10.82 0.50
C HIS A 238 2.06 -11.84 -0.55
N PRO A 239 1.50 -13.06 -0.58
CA PRO A 239 1.75 -13.97 -1.69
C PRO A 239 1.00 -13.49 -2.93
N TYR A 240 1.72 -13.23 -4.02
CA TYR A 240 1.13 -12.97 -5.33
C TYR A 240 1.51 -14.08 -6.30
N VAL A 241 0.52 -14.63 -6.99
CA VAL A 241 0.75 -15.41 -8.21
C VAL A 241 0.60 -14.45 -9.37
N HIS A 242 1.73 -13.93 -9.86
CA HIS A 242 1.71 -12.88 -10.86
C HIS A 242 1.24 -13.38 -12.24
N GLY A 243 1.52 -14.64 -12.61
CA GLY A 243 1.00 -15.25 -13.85
C GLY A 243 1.22 -14.36 -15.08
N VAL A 244 0.13 -13.98 -15.76
CA VAL A 244 0.15 -13.05 -16.91
C VAL A 244 0.78 -11.70 -16.57
N LEU A 245 0.70 -11.22 -15.32
CA LEU A 245 1.37 -10.00 -14.90
C LEU A 245 2.89 -10.12 -15.03
N ASP A 246 3.51 -11.26 -14.71
CA ASP A 246 4.96 -11.42 -14.89
C ASP A 246 5.35 -11.40 -16.37
N GLU A 247 4.52 -11.99 -17.23
CA GLU A 247 4.70 -11.91 -18.68
C GLU A 247 4.56 -10.46 -19.18
N LEU A 248 3.58 -9.70 -18.69
CA LEU A 248 3.43 -8.27 -19.01
C LEU A 248 4.62 -7.44 -18.50
N LEU A 249 5.08 -7.69 -17.27
CA LEU A 249 6.24 -7.00 -16.68
C LEU A 249 7.49 -7.23 -17.53
N THR A 250 7.72 -8.47 -17.96
CA THR A 250 8.86 -8.87 -18.80
C THR A 250 8.75 -8.35 -20.24
N THR A 251 7.58 -8.50 -20.85
CA THR A 251 7.29 -8.13 -22.25
C THR A 251 7.42 -6.63 -22.45
N PHE A 252 6.88 -5.84 -21.52
CA PHE A 252 6.88 -4.39 -21.61
C PHE A 252 8.02 -3.72 -20.84
N ALA A 253 8.97 -4.49 -20.27
CA ALA A 253 10.09 -3.95 -19.51
C ALA A 253 9.64 -2.99 -18.38
N ILE A 254 8.50 -3.29 -17.72
CA ILE A 254 7.86 -2.36 -16.78
C ILE A 254 8.73 -2.11 -15.54
N ARG A 255 9.57 -3.08 -15.18
CA ARG A 255 10.49 -3.05 -14.02
C ARG A 255 11.97 -3.02 -14.42
N ASP A 256 12.26 -3.07 -15.72
CA ASP A 256 13.61 -3.08 -16.26
C ASP A 256 13.95 -1.67 -16.75
N ARG A 257 14.97 -1.05 -16.13
CA ARG A 257 15.39 0.31 -16.47
C ARG A 257 16.40 0.35 -17.62
N ASP A 258 17.00 -0.80 -17.93
CA ASP A 258 18.00 -0.94 -18.98
C ASP A 258 17.34 -1.16 -20.34
N ARG A 259 16.05 -1.56 -20.33
CA ARG A 259 15.22 -1.71 -21.52
C ARG A 259 14.20 -0.59 -21.65
N PRO A 260 14.09 0.07 -22.82
CA PRO A 260 13.08 1.09 -23.03
C PRO A 260 11.67 0.48 -23.03
N PHE A 261 10.73 1.16 -22.38
CA PHE A 261 9.32 0.78 -22.41
C PHE A 261 8.77 0.86 -23.84
N PRO A 262 8.26 -0.25 -24.43
CA PRO A 262 7.89 -0.29 -25.84
C PRO A 262 6.50 0.34 -26.07
N ARG A 263 6.44 1.68 -26.02
CA ARG A 263 5.23 2.52 -26.08
C ARG A 263 4.25 2.17 -27.22
N ARG A 264 4.76 1.90 -28.43
CA ARG A 264 3.92 1.58 -29.60
C ARG A 264 3.24 0.22 -29.46
N ARG A 265 3.94 -0.76 -28.89
CA ARG A 265 3.43 -2.12 -28.68
C ARG A 265 2.39 -2.16 -27.55
N SER A 266 2.60 -1.38 -26.48
CA SER A 266 1.67 -1.36 -25.35
C SER A 266 0.32 -0.71 -25.66
N ALA A 267 0.30 0.33 -26.50
CA ALA A 267 -0.95 0.99 -26.89
C ALA A 267 -1.94 0.06 -27.64
N GLY A 268 -1.43 -0.94 -28.39
CA GLY A 268 -2.26 -1.91 -29.11
C GLY A 268 -2.67 -3.15 -28.30
N SER A 269 -2.11 -3.34 -27.10
CA SER A 269 -2.36 -4.52 -26.25
C SER A 269 -3.27 -4.24 -25.04
N CYS A 270 -3.59 -2.98 -24.77
CA CYS A 270 -4.52 -2.61 -23.71
C CYS A 270 -5.97 -2.57 -24.25
N CYS A 271 -6.90 -3.22 -23.55
CA CYS A 271 -8.30 -3.39 -23.97
C CYS A 271 -9.18 -2.11 -23.92
N ALA A 272 -8.60 -0.95 -23.59
CA ALA A 272 -9.29 0.33 -23.58
C ALA A 272 -8.51 1.33 -24.46
N PRO A 273 -9.19 2.29 -25.12
CA PRO A 273 -8.51 3.35 -25.85
C PRO A 273 -7.51 4.03 -24.91
N ALA A 274 -6.23 3.95 -25.29
CA ALA A 274 -5.14 4.55 -24.54
C ALA A 274 -5.46 6.04 -24.27
N PRO A 275 -5.14 6.57 -23.08
CA PRO A 275 -5.20 8.03 -22.90
C PRO A 275 -4.35 8.70 -23.99
N PRO A 276 -4.70 9.94 -24.41
CA PRO A 276 -4.01 10.63 -25.50
C PRO A 276 -2.49 10.57 -25.32
N ILE A 277 -1.83 10.30 -26.44
CA ILE A 277 -0.39 10.07 -26.54
C ILE A 277 0.35 11.22 -25.85
N TRP A 278 1.11 10.88 -24.80
CA TRP A 278 1.96 11.84 -24.10
C TRP A 278 2.93 12.50 -25.09
N PRO A 279 3.06 13.84 -25.12
CA PRO A 279 4.09 14.49 -25.90
C PRO A 279 5.47 13.97 -25.47
N THR A 280 6.38 13.92 -26.44
CA THR A 280 7.74 13.40 -26.34
C THR A 280 8.56 14.15 -25.29
N GLY A 281 8.43 13.73 -24.03
CA GLY A 281 9.28 14.05 -22.91
C GLY A 281 9.64 12.77 -22.15
N PRO A 282 10.61 12.81 -21.24
CA PRO A 282 10.90 11.67 -20.36
C PRO A 282 9.61 11.17 -19.71
N LEU A 283 9.53 9.86 -19.42
CA LEU A 283 8.42 9.25 -18.65
C LEU A 283 8.24 9.84 -17.24
N HIS A 284 9.06 10.82 -16.88
CA HIS A 284 8.85 11.77 -15.81
C HIS A 284 8.13 13.00 -16.36
N PRO A 285 6.85 13.24 -16.02
CA PRO A 285 6.50 14.63 -15.78
C PRO A 285 7.51 15.10 -14.74
N ALA A 286 8.27 16.14 -15.06
CA ALA A 286 9.05 16.86 -14.07
C ALA A 286 8.04 17.41 -13.05
N ILE A 287 7.66 16.60 -12.07
CA ILE A 287 7.04 17.10 -10.85
C ILE A 287 8.16 17.90 -10.21
N ALA A 288 8.07 19.22 -10.31
CA ALA A 288 9.01 20.12 -9.68
C ALA A 288 9.23 19.66 -8.23
N GLY A 289 10.48 19.28 -7.91
CA GLY A 289 10.89 18.91 -6.55
C GLY A 289 10.84 17.43 -6.15
N GLY A 290 10.47 16.47 -7.03
CA GLY A 290 10.76 15.03 -6.85
C GLY A 290 10.17 14.32 -5.62
N TRP A 291 9.23 14.94 -4.91
CA TRP A 291 8.69 14.48 -3.63
C TRP A 291 7.58 13.46 -3.72
N ARG A 292 6.75 13.54 -4.78
CA ARG A 292 5.86 12.44 -5.13
C ARG A 292 6.77 11.32 -5.67
N PRO A 293 6.89 10.18 -4.97
CA PRO A 293 7.88 9.17 -5.29
C PRO A 293 7.66 8.61 -6.71
N PRO A 294 8.72 8.49 -7.54
CA PRO A 294 8.65 7.64 -8.70
C PRO A 294 8.68 6.17 -8.27
N ARG A 295 7.63 5.42 -8.61
CA ARG A 295 7.47 3.96 -8.55
C ARG A 295 8.24 3.21 -7.44
N SER A 296 7.52 2.75 -6.41
CA SER A 296 7.76 1.43 -5.82
C SER A 296 6.68 0.48 -6.36
N ALA A 297 7.04 -0.42 -7.27
CA ALA A 297 6.22 -1.57 -7.58
C ALA A 297 6.46 -2.61 -6.46
N PRO A 298 5.42 -3.27 -5.92
CA PRO A 298 5.61 -4.29 -4.90
C PRO A 298 6.51 -5.42 -5.44
N GLY A 299 7.59 -5.73 -4.70
CA GLY A 299 8.49 -6.86 -5.00
C GLY A 299 9.91 -6.55 -5.52
N ARG A 300 10.44 -5.33 -5.38
CA ARG A 300 11.82 -5.02 -5.80
C ARG A 300 12.87 -5.65 -4.86
N SER A 301 13.69 -6.58 -5.36
CA SER A 301 14.99 -6.94 -4.76
C SER A 301 16.07 -6.72 -5.80
N THR A 302 17.05 -5.87 -5.51
CA THR A 302 18.24 -5.67 -6.35
C THR A 302 19.26 -6.74 -6.01
N SER A 303 19.39 -7.76 -6.86
CA SER A 303 20.55 -8.65 -6.89
C SER A 303 21.22 -8.51 -8.25
N THR A 304 22.33 -7.78 -8.29
CA THR A 304 23.23 -7.72 -9.45
C THR A 304 24.25 -8.85 -9.32
N THR A 305 24.08 -9.91 -10.10
CA THR A 305 25.17 -10.82 -10.45
C THR A 305 25.21 -10.94 -11.96
N GLY A 306 26.28 -10.41 -12.54
CA GLY A 306 26.55 -10.49 -13.97
C GLY A 306 26.91 -11.91 -14.39
N ALA A 307 26.32 -12.34 -15.50
CA ALA A 307 26.84 -13.42 -16.31
C ALA A 307 26.61 -13.02 -17.78
N THR A 308 27.70 -12.84 -18.50
CA THR A 308 27.75 -12.52 -19.93
C THR A 308 27.35 -13.75 -20.75
N PRO A 309 26.39 -13.68 -21.69
CA PRO A 309 26.28 -14.64 -22.76
C PRO A 309 26.83 -14.05 -24.07
N THR A 310 27.68 -14.84 -24.71
CA THR A 310 28.28 -14.66 -26.02
C THR A 310 27.23 -14.55 -27.14
N ALA A 311 27.60 -13.77 -28.16
CA ALA A 311 26.79 -13.43 -29.32
C ALA A 311 26.40 -14.65 -30.18
N GLY A 312 25.14 -14.68 -30.60
CA GLY A 312 24.63 -15.50 -31.70
C GLY A 312 23.62 -14.69 -32.51
N THR A 313 23.93 -14.43 -33.76
CA THR A 313 23.16 -13.64 -34.73
C THR A 313 21.80 -14.28 -35.05
N PRO A 314 20.68 -13.53 -35.16
CA PRO A 314 19.39 -14.09 -35.58
C PRO A 314 19.18 -14.00 -37.09
N GLY A 315 18.78 -15.11 -37.69
CA GLY A 315 18.22 -15.19 -39.03
C GLY A 315 16.81 -14.61 -39.06
N CYS A 316 16.54 -13.80 -40.08
CA CYS A 316 15.27 -13.15 -40.37
C CYS A 316 14.35 -14.11 -41.12
N THR A 317 13.14 -14.37 -40.61
CA THR A 317 12.04 -14.91 -41.42
C THR A 317 10.69 -14.37 -40.94
N THR A 318 10.15 -13.47 -41.78
CA THR A 318 8.74 -13.19 -42.12
C THR A 318 7.62 -13.54 -41.14
N ALA A 319 6.87 -12.49 -40.80
CA ALA A 319 5.60 -12.50 -40.09
C ALA A 319 4.46 -13.15 -40.91
N THR A 320 3.65 -13.96 -40.22
CA THR A 320 2.30 -14.37 -40.66
C THR A 320 1.30 -13.96 -39.57
N PRO A 321 0.16 -13.32 -39.89
CA PRO A 321 -0.79 -12.88 -38.87
C PRO A 321 -1.70 -14.04 -38.45
N CYS A 322 -1.62 -14.45 -37.18
CA CYS A 322 -2.59 -15.38 -36.60
C CYS A 322 -3.84 -14.63 -36.13
N THR A 323 -4.91 -14.79 -36.91
CA THR A 323 -6.30 -14.54 -36.55
C THR A 323 -6.78 -15.52 -35.48
N GLY A 324 -7.49 -15.00 -34.47
CA GLY A 324 -8.58 -15.71 -33.78
C GLY A 324 -8.20 -16.68 -32.67
N TRP A 325 -8.21 -16.21 -31.41
CA TRP A 325 -8.41 -17.08 -30.25
C TRP A 325 -9.80 -16.81 -29.66
N ARG A 326 -10.74 -17.73 -29.93
CA ARG A 326 -11.99 -17.88 -29.16
C ARG A 326 -11.65 -18.74 -27.94
N TRP A 327 -11.85 -18.20 -26.75
CA TRP A 327 -11.87 -18.99 -25.52
C TRP A 327 -13.25 -19.63 -25.37
N SER A 328 -13.30 -20.96 -25.49
CA SER A 328 -14.41 -21.79 -25.03
C SER A 328 -14.21 -22.09 -23.55
N SER A 329 -15.16 -21.66 -22.73
CA SER A 329 -15.27 -21.99 -21.31
C SER A 329 -15.65 -23.46 -21.11
N GLY A 330 -14.92 -24.16 -20.25
CA GLY A 330 -15.24 -25.51 -19.81
C GLY A 330 -14.48 -25.89 -18.54
N TRP A 331 -15.18 -25.72 -17.41
CA TRP A 331 -14.92 -26.22 -16.05
C TRP A 331 -13.83 -25.52 -15.23
#